data_AF-A0A1W0W1Y1-F1
#
_entry.id   AF-A0A1W0W1Y1-F1
#
_cell.length_a   1.000
_cell.length_b   1.000
_cell.length_c   1.000
_cell.angle_alpha   90.00
_cell.angle_beta   90.00
_cell.angle_gamma   90.00
#
_symmetry.space_group_name_H-M   'P 1'
#
loop_
_entity.id
_entity.type
_entity.pdbx_description
1 polymer ?
#
loop_
_entity_poly.entity_id
_entity_poly.type
_entity_poly.pdbx_seq_one_letter_code
_entity_poly.pdbx_strand_id
1 'polypeptide(L)'
;MEYFKNHMTMKIGSCAEANKLGNGSYVKSDSSKAGGHSWRIAFFPNGRLAGTTASMSLFLLLDDDDDNDNAKGARTATAAAADGDVVHVKFRFMMHEVYDDRSPVFMSGTVATAAFSRRSNAHGFERFVSRDDFEKTALFKRDRFAIQCRLTVFPAGSKRAARPRAPPLSGLPADLGRLLATKEGADVELEVQGKVFAAHKSVLAARSPVFMEELFGPAKEEDTSYVRIMPDMSPEAFEALLHYVYTDTLPPEMAMAMASLEEGVVLAEGLLAAADRYELKDLKLLTEQKMCNHVGVSTVLPLLALAEHYQCCKLKKMCLGFISSCGNTRLVVMATNDLEILARSSPSVIKDVITEILDAREERRRRLINFCIFAFSFILPFLLFAIFS
;
A
#
# COMPACT_ATOMS: atom_id res chain seq x y z
N MET A 1 -24.55 -0.99 10.14
CA MET A 1 -23.24 -0.93 10.83
C MET A 1 -22.95 0.52 11.11
N GLU A 2 -22.99 0.92 12.38
CA GLU A 2 -22.52 2.24 12.79
C GLU A 2 -21.03 2.33 12.45
N TYR A 3 -20.58 3.46 11.91
CA TYR A 3 -19.17 3.76 11.69
C TYR A 3 -18.97 5.23 12.08
N PHE A 4 -17.82 5.55 12.66
CA PHE A 4 -17.54 6.90 13.15
C PHE A 4 -16.63 7.60 12.15
N LYS A 5 -17.16 8.60 11.46
CA LYS A 5 -16.35 9.50 10.62
C LYS A 5 -15.79 10.60 11.49
N ASN A 6 -14.50 10.89 11.33
CA ASN A 6 -13.83 11.98 11.98
C ASN A 6 -12.92 12.72 11.01
N HIS A 7 -12.62 13.96 11.36
CA HIS A 7 -11.86 14.87 10.56
C HIS A 7 -10.81 15.58 11.41
N MET A 8 -9.54 15.34 11.11
CA MET A 8 -8.41 15.92 11.85
C MET A 8 -7.65 16.86 10.94
N THR A 9 -7.28 18.03 11.46
CA THR A 9 -6.50 19.02 10.73
C THR A 9 -5.35 19.51 11.60
N MET A 10 -4.16 19.54 11.03
CA MET A 10 -2.93 20.03 11.64
C MET A 10 -2.38 21.17 10.80
N LYS A 11 -2.18 22.35 11.39
CA LYS A 11 -1.60 23.51 10.70
C LYS A 11 -0.11 23.58 10.97
N ILE A 12 0.70 23.71 9.92
CA ILE A 12 2.13 23.96 10.01
C ILE A 12 2.36 25.46 9.82
N GLY A 13 2.78 26.13 10.90
CA GLY A 13 2.96 27.58 10.96
C GLY A 13 4.24 28.10 10.30
N SER A 14 5.27 27.25 10.18
CA SER A 14 6.47 27.48 9.38
C SER A 14 7.05 26.15 8.91
N CYS A 15 7.21 25.98 7.60
CA CYS A 15 7.90 24.82 7.03
C CYS A 15 9.39 24.87 7.36
N ALA A 16 9.99 26.06 7.32
CA ALA A 16 11.39 26.26 7.66
C ALA A 16 11.72 25.83 9.09
N GLU A 17 10.83 26.13 10.05
CA GLU A 17 11.00 25.66 11.43
C GLU A 17 10.81 24.15 11.57
N ALA A 18 9.79 23.58 10.92
CA ALA A 18 9.60 22.13 10.90
C ALA A 18 10.83 21.41 10.31
N ASN A 19 11.46 21.97 9.29
CA ASN A 19 12.66 21.41 8.65
C ASN A 19 13.92 21.44 9.53
N LYS A 20 13.94 22.18 10.64
CA LYS A 20 15.04 22.14 11.62
C LYS A 20 15.08 20.83 12.40
N LEU A 21 14.00 20.06 12.41
CA LEU A 21 13.93 18.76 13.07
C LEU A 21 14.88 17.75 12.40
N GLY A 22 15.56 16.90 13.16
CA GLY A 22 16.36 15.82 12.57
C GLY A 22 15.51 14.77 11.85
N ASN A 23 16.12 13.95 11.00
CA ASN A 23 15.48 12.73 10.49
C ASN A 23 14.99 11.86 11.68
N GLY A 24 13.79 11.29 11.56
CA GLY A 24 13.13 10.56 12.64
C GLY A 24 12.40 11.42 13.68
N SER A 25 12.58 12.74 13.67
CA SER A 25 11.83 13.68 14.52
C SER A 25 10.56 14.17 13.82
N TYR A 26 9.52 14.48 14.61
CA TYR A 26 8.20 14.81 14.07
C TYR A 26 7.44 15.82 14.92
N VAL A 27 6.43 16.40 14.29
CA VAL A 27 5.43 17.27 14.94
C VAL A 27 4.12 16.49 15.03
N LYS A 28 3.47 16.52 16.20
CA LYS A 28 2.15 15.90 16.44
C LYS A 28 1.03 16.93 16.33
N SER A 29 -0.15 16.52 15.87
CA SER A 29 -1.37 17.30 15.98
C SER A 29 -1.97 17.24 17.39
N ASP A 30 -2.97 18.09 17.63
CA ASP A 30 -3.90 17.91 18.73
C ASP A 30 -4.60 16.54 18.66
N SER A 31 -4.96 16.00 19.82
CA SER A 31 -5.73 14.76 19.92
C SER A 31 -7.18 14.98 19.47
N SER A 32 -7.70 14.01 18.71
CA SER A 32 -9.10 13.98 18.30
C SER A 32 -9.73 12.63 18.63
N LYS A 33 -10.92 12.67 19.25
CA LYS A 33 -11.63 11.46 19.68
C LYS A 33 -12.54 10.92 18.59
N ALA A 34 -12.44 9.64 18.27
CA ALA A 34 -13.33 8.96 17.33
C ALA A 34 -13.44 7.47 17.65
N GLY A 35 -14.68 6.95 17.68
CA GLY A 35 -14.94 5.52 17.92
C GLY A 35 -14.44 5.01 19.27
N GLY A 36 -14.38 5.86 20.30
CA GLY A 36 -13.88 5.51 21.64
C GLY A 36 -12.37 5.69 21.83
N HIS A 37 -11.63 6.03 20.77
CA HIS A 37 -10.17 6.14 20.78
C HIS A 37 -9.69 7.56 20.49
N SER A 38 -8.48 7.88 20.93
CA SER A 38 -7.77 9.14 20.72
C SER A 38 -6.79 8.99 19.55
N TRP A 39 -6.87 9.92 18.60
CA TRP A 39 -6.12 9.88 17.35
C TRP A 39 -5.31 11.14 17.14
N ARG A 40 -4.10 11.01 16.58
CA ARG A 40 -3.23 12.13 16.22
C ARG A 40 -2.60 11.96 14.86
N ILE A 41 -2.28 13.07 14.20
CA ILE A 41 -1.43 13.10 13.01
C ILE A 41 0.02 13.31 13.46
N ALA A 42 0.94 12.53 12.92
CA ALA A 42 2.38 12.71 13.08
C ALA A 42 3.01 13.05 11.72
N PHE A 43 3.68 14.20 11.68
CA PHE A 43 4.35 14.71 10.48
C PHE A 43 5.86 14.74 10.66
N PHE A 44 6.57 14.02 9.79
CA PHE A 44 8.03 13.93 9.75
C PHE A 44 8.56 14.74 8.56
N PRO A 45 9.04 15.97 8.75
CA PRO A 45 9.46 16.85 7.65
C PRO A 45 10.69 16.32 6.91
N ASN A 46 11.55 15.58 7.61
CA ASN A 46 12.82 15.06 7.11
C ASN A 46 12.83 13.52 7.06
N GLY A 47 11.66 12.89 6.91
CA GLY A 47 11.52 11.44 6.88
C GLY A 47 11.56 10.79 8.27
N ARG A 48 10.92 9.64 8.43
CA ARG A 48 10.90 8.88 9.70
C ARG A 48 12.11 7.95 9.85
N LEU A 49 12.57 7.37 8.75
CA LEU A 49 13.68 6.41 8.71
C LEU A 49 14.89 7.01 7.96
N ALA A 50 16.08 6.46 8.20
CA ALA A 50 17.32 6.93 7.55
C ALA A 50 17.24 6.94 6.01
N GLY A 51 16.55 5.97 5.41
CA GLY A 51 16.35 5.90 3.95
C GLY A 51 15.30 6.85 3.38
N THR A 52 14.60 7.63 4.21
CA THR A 52 13.47 8.48 3.81
C THR A 52 13.75 9.98 3.88
N THR A 53 15.01 10.39 4.07
CA THR A 53 15.43 11.79 4.26
C THR A 53 15.04 12.73 3.10
N ALA A 54 14.95 12.21 1.89
CA ALA A 54 14.51 12.95 0.70
C ALA A 54 12.98 13.12 0.60
N SER A 55 12.21 12.67 1.60
CA SER A 55 10.75 12.66 1.57
C SER A 55 10.15 13.05 2.92
N MET A 56 8.97 13.64 2.89
CA MET A 56 8.16 13.90 4.07
C MET A 56 7.27 12.69 4.37
N SER A 57 7.16 12.31 5.63
CA SER A 57 6.34 11.18 6.07
C SER A 57 5.13 11.63 6.90
N LEU A 58 4.00 10.95 6.73
CA LEU A 58 2.77 11.20 7.47
C LEU A 58 2.20 9.93 8.07
N PHE A 59 1.93 9.95 9.36
CA PHE A 59 1.38 8.82 10.10
C PHE A 59 0.15 9.23 10.89
N LEU A 60 -0.82 8.33 10.93
CA LEU A 60 -1.91 8.36 11.87
C LEU A 60 -1.47 7.57 13.09
N LEU A 61 -1.63 8.15 14.27
CA LEU A 61 -1.30 7.55 15.55
C LEU A 61 -2.58 7.26 16.34
N LEU A 62 -2.64 6.06 16.93
CA LEU A 62 -3.54 5.72 18.02
C LEU A 62 -2.84 6.11 19.33
N ASP A 63 -3.40 7.10 20.02
CA ASP A 63 -2.81 7.78 21.17
C ASP A 63 -3.76 7.67 22.37
N ASP A 64 -4.06 6.42 22.73
CA ASP A 64 -4.78 6.07 23.95
C ASP A 64 -3.74 5.95 25.09
N ASP A 65 -3.18 7.07 25.53
CA ASP A 65 -2.30 7.09 26.71
C ASP A 65 -3.14 7.06 28.01
N ASP A 66 -2.86 6.05 28.85
CA ASP A 66 -3.27 5.98 30.25
C ASP A 66 -2.53 7.09 31.04
N ASP A 67 -3.26 7.99 31.71
CA ASP A 67 -2.74 8.96 32.67
C ASP A 67 -2.08 8.27 33.89
N ASN A 68 -0.92 7.63 33.73
CA ASN A 68 -0.14 7.20 34.89
C ASN A 68 1.37 7.30 34.66
N ASP A 69 1.86 8.55 34.80
CA ASP A 69 3.26 8.96 34.75
C ASP A 69 4.16 8.42 35.89
N ASN A 70 3.77 7.32 36.56
CA ASN A 70 4.52 6.79 37.71
C ASN A 70 4.81 5.28 37.60
N ALA A 71 5.51 4.88 36.54
CA ALA A 71 6.18 3.58 36.48
C ALA A 71 7.46 3.63 35.62
N LYS A 72 8.39 4.54 35.95
CA LYS A 72 9.81 4.34 35.62
C LYS A 72 10.35 3.24 36.54
N GLY A 73 10.36 2.00 36.07
CA GLY A 73 11.02 0.92 36.80
C GLY A 73 10.73 -0.47 36.25
N ALA A 74 11.72 -1.00 35.51
CA ALA A 74 11.93 -2.42 35.20
C ALA A 74 10.78 -3.22 34.56
N ARG A 75 11.07 -3.93 33.46
CA ARG A 75 10.96 -5.40 33.44
C ARG A 75 11.41 -6.02 32.12
N THR A 76 12.17 -7.07 32.32
CA THR A 76 12.58 -8.16 31.44
C THR A 76 11.41 -8.89 30.78
N ALA A 77 11.72 -9.60 29.71
CA ALA A 77 10.83 -10.43 28.90
C ALA A 77 9.87 -11.34 29.69
N THR A 78 8.63 -11.48 29.22
CA THR A 78 7.82 -12.71 29.33
C THR A 78 6.65 -12.67 28.33
N ALA A 79 6.30 -13.85 27.84
CA ALA A 79 5.25 -14.12 26.86
C ALA A 79 3.83 -13.85 27.38
N ALA A 80 2.89 -13.77 26.43
CA ALA A 80 1.43 -13.78 26.62
C ALA A 80 0.83 -12.57 27.37
N ALA A 81 0.70 -11.44 26.66
CA ALA A 81 -0.23 -10.38 27.05
C ALA A 81 -1.43 -10.40 26.09
N ALA A 82 -2.62 -10.36 26.67
CA ALA A 82 -3.94 -10.52 26.06
C ALA A 82 -4.16 -9.66 24.80
N ASP A 83 -5.05 -10.16 23.94
CA ASP A 83 -5.58 -9.51 22.73
C ASP A 83 -6.06 -8.09 23.08
N GLY A 84 -5.24 -7.08 22.80
CA GLY A 84 -5.64 -5.68 22.93
C GLY A 84 -6.62 -5.36 21.80
N ASP A 85 -7.71 -4.65 22.11
CA ASP A 85 -8.75 -4.27 21.16
C ASP A 85 -8.14 -3.74 19.85
N VAL A 86 -8.27 -4.54 18.78
CA VAL A 86 -7.80 -4.17 17.45
C VAL A 86 -8.84 -3.26 16.83
N VAL A 87 -8.42 -2.05 16.47
CA VAL A 87 -9.31 -1.03 15.91
C VAL A 87 -9.08 -0.95 14.41
N HIS A 88 -10.10 -1.29 13.64
CA HIS A 88 -10.06 -1.17 12.18
C HIS A 88 -10.44 0.23 11.76
N VAL A 89 -9.57 0.85 10.96
CA VAL A 89 -9.80 2.19 10.46
C VAL A 89 -9.49 2.31 8.97
N LYS A 90 -10.22 3.21 8.32
CA LYS A 90 -9.86 3.73 7.00
C LYS A 90 -9.47 5.18 7.15
N PHE A 91 -8.33 5.56 6.60
CA PHE A 91 -7.87 6.95 6.65
C PHE A 91 -7.26 7.41 5.33
N ARG A 92 -7.28 8.73 5.12
CA ARG A 92 -6.64 9.38 3.98
C ARG A 92 -6.07 10.72 4.40
N PHE A 93 -4.81 10.94 4.02
CA PHE A 93 -4.11 12.21 4.20
C PHE A 93 -4.22 13.10 2.98
N MET A 94 -4.35 14.40 3.23
CA MET A 94 -4.34 15.48 2.23
C MET A 94 -3.49 16.63 2.78
N MET A 95 -2.73 17.29 1.92
CA MET A 95 -2.04 18.55 2.24
C MET A 95 -2.61 19.65 1.38
N HIS A 96 -2.98 20.75 2.00
CA HIS A 96 -3.65 21.87 1.37
C HIS A 96 -3.13 23.20 1.91
N GLU A 97 -3.50 24.28 1.24
CA GLU A 97 -3.20 25.62 1.72
C GLU A 97 -4.06 25.95 2.94
N VAL A 98 -3.53 26.72 3.89
CA VAL A 98 -4.17 26.99 5.21
C VAL A 98 -5.59 27.59 5.09
N TYR A 99 -5.94 28.16 3.95
CA TYR A 99 -7.23 28.81 3.68
C TYR A 99 -8.01 28.23 2.48
N ASP A 100 -7.49 27.19 1.83
CA ASP A 100 -8.20 26.49 0.74
C ASP A 100 -8.27 25.00 1.06
N ASP A 101 -9.41 24.57 1.60
CA ASP A 101 -9.71 23.17 1.92
C ASP A 101 -10.44 22.44 0.77
N ARG A 102 -10.68 23.12 -0.36
CA ARG A 102 -11.44 22.54 -1.48
C ARG A 102 -10.54 21.84 -2.49
N SER A 103 -9.27 22.23 -2.55
CA SER A 103 -8.30 21.73 -3.53
C SER A 103 -7.00 21.29 -2.86
N PRO A 104 -6.88 20.00 -2.47
CA PRO A 104 -5.64 19.50 -1.90
C PRO A 104 -4.51 19.53 -2.93
N VAL A 105 -3.35 20.06 -2.53
CA VAL A 105 -2.13 20.09 -3.34
C VAL A 105 -1.50 18.70 -3.41
N PHE A 106 -1.52 17.97 -2.29
CA PHE A 106 -1.11 16.57 -2.23
C PHE A 106 -2.21 15.73 -1.58
N MET A 107 -2.39 14.52 -2.08
CA MET A 107 -3.35 13.55 -1.54
C MET A 107 -2.71 12.17 -1.59
N SER A 108 -2.93 11.37 -0.55
CA SER A 108 -2.56 9.96 -0.60
C SER A 108 -3.29 9.26 -1.76
N GLY A 109 -2.55 8.46 -2.54
CA GLY A 109 -3.08 7.75 -3.71
C GLY A 109 -4.20 6.77 -3.39
N THR A 110 -4.26 6.22 -2.18
CA THR A 110 -5.30 5.28 -1.74
C THR A 110 -5.94 5.71 -0.41
N VAL A 111 -7.12 5.17 -0.11
CA VAL A 111 -7.62 5.21 1.27
C VAL A 111 -6.95 4.06 2.00
N ALA A 112 -6.01 4.37 2.89
CA ALA A 112 -5.33 3.37 3.69
C ALA A 112 -6.33 2.67 4.60
N THR A 113 -6.29 1.33 4.63
CA THR A 113 -7.04 0.52 5.59
C THR A 113 -6.04 -0.14 6.51
N ALA A 114 -6.15 0.08 7.81
CA ALA A 114 -5.21 -0.44 8.79
C ALA A 114 -5.93 -0.95 10.04
N ALA A 115 -5.25 -1.83 10.76
CA ALA A 115 -5.67 -2.40 12.01
C ALA A 115 -4.73 -1.89 13.10
N PHE A 116 -5.20 -0.94 13.90
CA PHE A 116 -4.41 -0.35 14.97
C PHE A 116 -4.52 -1.20 16.24
N SER A 117 -3.43 -1.27 16.99
CA SER A 117 -3.38 -1.86 18.32
C SER A 117 -2.32 -1.15 19.16
N ARG A 118 -2.25 -1.44 20.46
CA ARG A 118 -1.18 -0.92 21.33
C ARG A 118 0.23 -1.24 20.81
N ARG A 119 0.42 -2.36 20.10
CA ARG A 119 1.72 -2.75 19.52
C ARG A 119 1.95 -2.20 18.10
N SER A 120 0.88 -1.84 17.41
CA SER A 120 0.91 -1.27 16.06
C SER A 120 0.04 -0.02 16.06
N ASN A 121 0.55 1.00 16.74
CA ASN A 121 -0.20 2.22 17.04
C ASN A 121 0.05 3.32 15.99
N ALA A 122 0.85 3.06 14.96
CA ALA A 122 1.22 4.03 13.94
C ALA A 122 1.13 3.41 12.54
N HIS A 123 0.29 3.97 11.67
CA HIS A 123 0.22 3.60 10.26
C HIS A 123 0.15 4.84 9.36
N GLY A 124 0.82 4.77 8.22
CA GLY A 124 1.00 5.97 7.39
C GLY A 124 1.80 5.71 6.12
N PHE A 125 2.35 6.80 5.59
CA PHE A 125 3.13 6.83 4.36
C PHE A 125 4.54 7.33 4.69
N GLU A 126 5.51 6.45 4.51
CA GLU A 126 6.94 6.77 4.69
C GLU A 126 7.42 7.84 3.71
N ARG A 127 6.91 7.82 2.48
CA ARG A 127 7.23 8.78 1.43
C ARG A 127 5.93 9.40 0.90
N PHE A 128 5.31 10.25 1.71
CA PHE A 128 4.06 10.88 1.33
C PHE A 128 4.27 11.90 0.20
N VAL A 129 5.27 12.77 0.34
CA VAL A 129 5.64 13.80 -0.64
C VAL A 129 7.16 13.88 -0.72
N SER A 130 7.72 13.91 -1.94
CA SER A 130 9.15 14.14 -2.14
C SER A 130 9.49 15.60 -1.84
N ARG A 131 10.72 15.86 -1.36
CA ARG A 131 11.15 17.23 -1.09
C ARG A 131 11.13 18.09 -2.35
N ASP A 132 11.68 17.56 -3.44
CA ASP A 132 11.74 18.25 -4.73
C ASP A 132 10.37 18.66 -5.25
N ASP A 133 9.35 17.80 -5.09
CA ASP A 133 7.99 18.13 -5.52
C ASP A 133 7.32 19.11 -4.58
N PHE A 134 7.59 19.02 -3.28
CA PHE A 134 7.09 19.99 -2.29
C PHE A 134 7.60 21.40 -2.57
N GLU A 135 8.91 21.55 -2.83
CA GLU A 135 9.58 22.84 -3.06
C GLU A 135 9.05 23.59 -4.29
N LYS A 136 8.52 22.86 -5.28
CA LYS A 136 7.90 23.44 -6.48
C LYS A 136 6.52 24.06 -6.20
N THR A 137 5.89 23.77 -5.06
CA THR A 137 4.52 24.18 -4.77
C THR A 137 4.39 25.57 -4.12
N ALA A 138 3.17 26.12 -4.15
CA ALA A 138 2.85 27.34 -3.40
C ALA A 138 2.93 27.14 -1.87
N LEU A 139 2.80 25.90 -1.38
CA LEU A 139 2.89 25.58 0.05
C LEU A 139 4.28 25.88 0.61
N PHE A 140 5.33 25.51 -0.14
CA PHE A 140 6.72 25.82 0.21
C PHE A 140 6.96 27.34 0.16
N LYS A 141 6.51 28.01 -0.91
CA LYS A 141 6.70 29.47 -1.09
C LYS A 141 6.04 30.31 0.00
N ARG A 142 4.90 29.85 0.53
CA ARG A 142 4.15 30.55 1.59
C ARG A 142 4.56 30.13 3.00
N ASP A 143 5.49 29.19 3.10
CA ASP A 143 6.03 28.60 4.33
C ASP A 143 4.96 28.03 5.28
N ARG A 144 3.72 27.88 4.82
CA ARG A 144 2.56 27.54 5.65
C ARG A 144 1.59 26.66 4.89
N PHE A 145 1.16 25.59 5.54
CA PHE A 145 0.23 24.63 4.96
C PHE A 145 -0.54 23.90 6.06
N ALA A 146 -1.59 23.20 5.67
CA ALA A 146 -2.38 22.37 6.55
C ALA A 146 -2.38 20.92 6.05
N ILE A 147 -2.29 20.01 7.01
CA ILE A 147 -2.38 18.57 6.79
C ILE A 147 -3.72 18.12 7.36
N GLN A 148 -4.47 17.40 6.55
CA GLN A 148 -5.81 16.96 6.85
C GLN A 148 -5.88 15.43 6.78
N CYS A 149 -6.53 14.81 7.76
CA CYS A 149 -6.77 13.38 7.80
C CYS A 149 -8.27 13.11 7.93
N ARG A 150 -8.84 12.48 6.91
CA ARG A 150 -10.20 11.92 6.98
C ARG A 150 -10.11 10.53 7.54
N LEU A 151 -10.73 10.31 8.69
CA LEU A 151 -10.72 9.06 9.43
C LEU A 151 -12.13 8.46 9.43
N THR A 152 -12.22 7.15 9.24
CA THR A 152 -13.43 6.36 9.46
C THR A 152 -13.08 5.19 10.36
N VAL A 153 -13.57 5.22 11.60
CA VAL A 153 -13.38 4.17 12.59
C VAL A 153 -14.56 3.21 12.51
N PHE A 154 -14.27 1.92 12.34
CA PHE A 154 -15.28 0.88 12.36
C PHE A 154 -15.36 0.36 13.79
N PRO A 155 -16.48 0.54 14.51
CA PRO A 155 -16.65 -0.03 15.84
C PRO A 155 -16.46 -1.54 15.79
N ALA A 156 -15.95 -2.10 16.88
CA ALA A 156 -15.92 -3.54 17.13
C ALA A 156 -17.36 -4.08 17.26
N GLY A 157 -18.08 -4.14 16.14
CA GLY A 157 -19.50 -4.44 16.06
C GLY A 157 -19.77 -5.90 15.75
N SER A 158 -20.16 -6.63 16.79
CA SER A 158 -20.53 -8.04 16.88
C SER A 158 -19.39 -8.95 17.31
N LYS A 159 -19.58 -9.52 18.50
CA LYS A 159 -19.16 -10.89 18.82
C LYS A 159 -19.73 -11.82 17.74
N ARG A 160 -19.20 -11.79 16.52
CA ARG A 160 -19.05 -13.05 15.78
C ARG A 160 -18.21 -13.85 16.75
N ALA A 161 -18.84 -14.90 17.30
CA ALA A 161 -18.16 -15.90 18.11
C ALA A 161 -16.74 -15.96 17.58
N ALA A 162 -15.77 -15.64 18.45
CA ALA A 162 -14.40 -15.91 18.14
C ALA A 162 -14.43 -17.30 17.52
N ARG A 163 -14.13 -17.42 16.21
CA ARG A 163 -13.53 -18.66 15.78
C ARG A 163 -12.41 -18.81 16.79
N PRO A 164 -12.40 -19.88 17.62
CA PRO A 164 -11.45 -20.01 18.69
C PRO A 164 -10.11 -19.59 18.11
N ARG A 165 -9.49 -18.58 18.74
CA ARG A 165 -8.15 -18.12 18.39
C ARG A 165 -7.38 -19.42 18.22
N ALA A 166 -7.01 -19.74 16.98
CA ALA A 166 -6.32 -21.00 16.75
C ALA A 166 -5.11 -20.96 17.68
N PRO A 167 -4.75 -22.08 18.33
CA PRO A 167 -3.48 -22.19 19.05
C PRO A 167 -2.33 -21.66 18.16
N PRO A 168 -1.14 -21.34 18.70
CA PRO A 168 0.03 -21.07 17.83
C PRO A 168 0.06 -22.18 16.77
N LEU A 169 -0.13 -21.81 15.49
CA LEU A 169 -0.71 -22.72 14.49
C LEU A 169 0.08 -24.03 14.41
N SER A 170 -0.48 -25.07 15.02
CA SER A 170 -0.35 -26.45 14.58
C SER A 170 -1.46 -26.65 13.55
N GLY A 171 -1.21 -26.18 12.33
CA GLY A 171 -2.15 -26.25 11.22
C GLY A 171 -1.40 -26.54 9.93
N LEU A 172 -2.10 -27.09 8.94
CA LEU A 172 -1.49 -27.62 7.72
C LEU A 172 -0.47 -26.66 7.05
N PRO A 173 -0.73 -25.35 6.87
CA PRO A 173 0.28 -24.44 6.30
C PRO A 173 1.55 -24.31 7.14
N ALA A 174 1.44 -24.34 8.48
CA ALA A 174 2.59 -24.29 9.36
C ALA A 174 3.35 -25.63 9.39
N ASP A 175 2.64 -26.76 9.31
CA ASP A 175 3.25 -28.09 9.18
C ASP A 175 4.01 -28.25 7.85
N LEU A 176 3.40 -27.80 6.74
CA LEU A 176 4.05 -27.75 5.42
C LEU A 176 5.21 -26.74 5.41
N GLY A 177 5.06 -25.58 6.04
CA GLY A 177 6.16 -24.62 6.21
C GLY A 177 7.35 -25.22 6.96
N ARG A 178 7.11 -26.00 8.03
CA ARG A 178 8.19 -26.75 8.69
C ARG A 178 8.80 -27.80 7.78
N LEU A 179 7.98 -28.54 7.02
CA LEU A 179 8.47 -29.56 6.08
C LEU A 179 9.41 -28.95 5.04
N LEU A 180 9.07 -27.77 4.50
CA LEU A 180 9.96 -27.01 3.62
C LEU A 180 11.26 -26.59 4.32
N ALA A 181 11.17 -26.11 5.57
CA ALA A 181 12.33 -25.65 6.33
C ALA A 181 13.29 -26.78 6.74
N THR A 182 12.77 -27.94 7.16
CA THR A 182 13.58 -29.10 7.57
C THR A 182 14.09 -29.91 6.39
N LYS A 183 13.43 -29.80 5.22
CA LYS A 183 13.72 -30.58 4.00
C LYS A 183 13.55 -32.09 4.20
N GLU A 184 12.84 -32.49 5.25
CA GLU A 184 12.66 -33.90 5.60
C GLU A 184 11.76 -34.58 4.57
N GLY A 185 12.29 -35.60 3.89
CA GLY A 185 11.56 -36.30 2.84
C GLY A 185 11.53 -35.58 1.49
N ALA A 186 12.35 -34.54 1.30
CA ALA A 186 12.50 -33.89 0.00
C ALA A 186 12.97 -34.90 -1.07
N ASP A 187 12.28 -34.91 -2.21
CA ASP A 187 12.45 -35.87 -3.29
C ASP A 187 12.72 -35.19 -4.65
N VAL A 188 12.96 -33.88 -4.62
CA VAL A 188 13.41 -33.06 -5.75
C VAL A 188 14.31 -31.92 -5.27
N GLU A 189 15.32 -31.61 -6.08
CA GLU A 189 16.13 -30.40 -5.97
C GLU A 189 15.89 -29.48 -7.17
N LEU A 190 15.68 -28.20 -6.89
CA LEU A 190 15.37 -27.16 -7.86
C LEU A 190 16.51 -26.14 -7.87
N GLU A 191 17.26 -26.04 -8.98
CA GLU A 191 18.35 -25.07 -9.11
C GLU A 191 17.85 -23.77 -9.75
N VAL A 192 18.09 -22.61 -9.11
CA VAL A 192 17.79 -21.26 -9.63
C VAL A 192 19.03 -20.39 -9.50
N GLN A 193 19.59 -19.95 -10.63
CA GLN A 193 20.80 -19.13 -10.70
C GLN A 193 21.95 -19.64 -9.79
N GLY A 194 22.15 -20.96 -9.72
CA GLY A 194 23.18 -21.61 -8.90
C GLY A 194 22.81 -21.82 -7.43
N LYS A 195 21.65 -21.34 -6.95
CA LYS A 195 21.10 -21.67 -5.63
C LYS A 195 20.17 -22.88 -5.75
N VAL A 196 20.40 -23.90 -4.92
CA VAL A 196 19.60 -25.14 -4.94
C VAL A 196 18.56 -25.13 -3.80
N PHE A 197 17.33 -25.49 -4.14
CA PHE A 197 16.19 -25.56 -3.25
C PHE A 197 15.65 -27.00 -3.21
N ALA A 198 15.74 -27.65 -2.05
CA ALA A 198 15.12 -28.95 -1.84
C ALA A 198 13.60 -28.78 -1.60
N ALA A 199 12.79 -29.62 -2.24
CA ALA A 199 11.33 -29.55 -2.16
C ALA A 199 10.69 -30.94 -2.32
N HIS A 200 9.35 -30.97 -2.35
CA HIS A 200 8.54 -32.18 -2.41
C HIS A 200 7.69 -32.16 -3.68
N LYS A 201 7.86 -33.15 -4.55
CA LYS A 201 7.17 -33.24 -5.85
C LYS A 201 5.66 -33.20 -5.68
N SER A 202 5.14 -33.96 -4.72
CA SER A 202 3.71 -34.04 -4.43
C SER A 202 3.09 -32.70 -4.04
N VAL A 203 3.78 -31.91 -3.22
CA VAL A 203 3.32 -30.58 -2.80
C VAL A 203 3.34 -29.61 -3.99
N LEU A 204 4.43 -29.57 -4.74
CA LEU A 204 4.57 -28.71 -5.93
C LEU A 204 3.47 -29.01 -6.96
N ALA A 205 3.30 -30.29 -7.31
CA ALA A 205 2.33 -30.75 -8.29
C ALA A 205 0.88 -30.52 -7.85
N ALA A 206 0.57 -30.68 -6.55
CA ALA A 206 -0.77 -30.40 -6.03
C ALA A 206 -1.15 -28.90 -6.11
N ARG A 207 -0.16 -28.02 -6.19
CA ARG A 207 -0.33 -26.57 -6.05
C ARG A 207 -0.15 -25.81 -7.36
N SER A 208 0.49 -26.41 -8.36
CA SER A 208 0.64 -25.85 -9.69
C SER A 208 0.41 -26.94 -10.75
N PRO A 209 -0.52 -26.71 -11.71
CA PRO A 209 -0.72 -27.63 -12.83
C PRO A 209 0.54 -27.75 -13.70
N VAL A 210 1.37 -26.70 -13.77
CA VAL A 210 2.64 -26.72 -14.49
C VAL A 210 3.65 -27.62 -13.79
N PHE A 211 3.78 -27.53 -12.46
CA PHE A 211 4.60 -28.49 -11.73
C PHE A 211 4.05 -29.92 -11.79
N MET A 212 2.74 -30.11 -11.85
CA MET A 212 2.16 -31.44 -12.06
C MET A 212 2.64 -32.04 -13.38
N GLU A 213 2.56 -31.28 -14.46
CA GLU A 213 3.01 -31.72 -15.79
C GLU A 213 4.53 -31.92 -15.84
N GLU A 214 5.33 -30.98 -15.32
CA GLU A 214 6.79 -31.07 -15.33
C GLU A 214 7.31 -32.27 -14.50
N LEU A 215 6.66 -32.61 -13.37
CA LEU A 215 7.15 -33.62 -12.44
C LEU A 215 6.52 -35.01 -12.61
N PHE A 216 5.31 -35.08 -13.17
CA PHE A 216 4.53 -36.31 -13.30
C PHE A 216 3.92 -36.52 -14.69
N GLY A 217 4.09 -35.58 -15.62
CA GLY A 217 3.60 -35.69 -17.00
C GLY A 217 4.37 -36.72 -17.83
N PRO A 218 3.84 -37.10 -19.00
CA PRO A 218 4.45 -38.09 -19.91
C PRO A 218 5.81 -37.66 -20.48
N ALA A 219 6.13 -36.36 -20.44
CA ALA A 219 7.41 -35.81 -20.88
C ALA A 219 8.45 -35.68 -19.73
N LYS A 220 8.20 -36.32 -18.58
CA LYS A 220 9.12 -36.30 -17.44
C LYS A 220 10.49 -36.85 -17.86
N GLU A 221 11.55 -36.08 -17.61
CA GLU A 221 12.92 -36.58 -17.77
C GLU A 221 13.13 -37.80 -16.85
N GLU A 222 13.42 -38.96 -17.43
CA GLU A 222 13.40 -40.24 -16.72
C GLU A 222 14.50 -40.40 -15.66
N ASP A 223 15.51 -39.51 -15.57
CA ASP A 223 16.72 -39.85 -14.81
C ASP A 223 17.53 -38.68 -14.21
N THR A 224 16.92 -37.55 -13.88
CA THR A 224 17.62 -36.45 -13.20
C THR A 224 17.07 -36.21 -11.79
N SER A 225 17.93 -36.38 -10.78
CA SER A 225 17.66 -35.98 -9.39
C SER A 225 17.58 -34.44 -9.22
N TYR A 226 17.74 -33.70 -10.31
CA TYR A 226 17.76 -32.25 -10.39
C TYR A 226 16.74 -31.78 -11.43
N VAL A 227 15.83 -30.90 -11.04
CA VAL A 227 15.02 -30.12 -11.99
C VAL A 227 15.68 -28.75 -12.05
N ARG A 228 16.25 -28.40 -13.21
CA ARG A 228 16.75 -27.04 -13.41
C ARG A 228 15.58 -26.09 -13.58
N ILE A 229 15.40 -25.20 -12.61
CA ILE A 229 14.47 -24.07 -12.73
C ILE A 229 15.20 -22.91 -13.41
N MET A 230 14.43 -22.09 -14.13
CA MET A 230 14.89 -21.27 -15.24
C MET A 230 15.91 -20.16 -14.90
N PRO A 231 16.69 -19.71 -15.90
CA PRO A 231 17.68 -18.63 -15.76
C PRO A 231 17.08 -17.23 -15.52
N ASP A 232 15.80 -17.02 -15.78
CA ASP A 232 15.12 -15.70 -15.77
C ASP A 232 14.45 -15.36 -14.42
N MET A 233 14.48 -16.25 -13.43
CA MET A 233 13.95 -16.00 -12.09
C MET A 233 15.08 -15.72 -11.09
N SER A 234 14.91 -14.70 -10.25
CA SER A 234 15.82 -14.45 -9.15
C SER A 234 15.61 -15.48 -8.03
N PRO A 235 16.65 -15.84 -7.26
CA PRO A 235 16.51 -16.76 -6.15
C PRO A 235 15.52 -16.28 -5.07
N GLU A 236 15.40 -14.96 -4.87
CA GLU A 236 14.47 -14.34 -3.93
C GLU A 236 13.02 -14.51 -4.38
N ALA A 237 12.74 -14.26 -5.67
CA ALA A 237 11.41 -14.48 -6.24
C ALA A 237 11.02 -15.97 -6.19
N PHE A 238 11.96 -16.87 -6.44
CA PHE A 238 11.70 -18.30 -6.35
C PHE A 238 11.46 -18.75 -4.90
N GLU A 239 12.24 -18.25 -3.95
CA GLU A 239 12.05 -18.54 -2.53
C GLU A 239 10.68 -18.04 -2.03
N ALA A 240 10.24 -16.86 -2.49
CA ALA A 240 8.89 -16.35 -2.24
C ALA A 240 7.80 -17.26 -2.80
N LEU A 241 7.95 -17.71 -4.05
CA LEU A 241 7.03 -18.65 -4.70
C LEU A 241 6.98 -19.98 -3.94
N LEU A 242 8.13 -20.53 -3.59
CA LEU A 242 8.23 -21.82 -2.91
C LEU A 242 7.57 -21.75 -1.53
N HIS A 243 7.83 -20.69 -0.76
CA HIS A 243 7.17 -20.49 0.51
C HIS A 243 5.64 -20.34 0.36
N TYR A 244 5.18 -19.63 -0.68
CA TYR A 244 3.76 -19.51 -0.98
C TYR A 244 3.10 -20.85 -1.29
N VAL A 245 3.76 -21.70 -2.08
CA VAL A 245 3.26 -23.03 -2.44
C VAL A 245 2.93 -23.85 -1.20
N TYR A 246 3.76 -23.77 -0.15
CA TYR A 246 3.57 -24.53 1.10
C TYR A 246 2.64 -23.86 2.10
N THR A 247 2.56 -22.52 2.11
CA THR A 247 1.96 -21.79 3.24
C THR A 247 0.84 -20.81 2.89
N ASP A 248 0.56 -20.57 1.60
CA ASP A 248 -0.33 -19.50 1.11
C ASP A 248 0.11 -18.08 1.52
N THR A 249 1.36 -17.93 1.99
CA THR A 249 1.90 -16.65 2.45
C THR A 249 3.30 -16.39 1.90
N LEU A 250 3.73 -15.14 1.93
CA LEU A 250 5.09 -14.76 1.59
C LEU A 250 5.96 -14.74 2.86
N PRO A 251 7.27 -15.02 2.75
CA PRO A 251 8.19 -14.89 3.87
C PRO A 251 8.12 -13.49 4.49
N PRO A 252 8.23 -13.34 5.83
CA PRO A 252 8.13 -12.04 6.48
C PRO A 252 9.11 -11.00 5.92
N GLU A 253 10.35 -11.38 5.61
CA GLU A 253 11.34 -10.49 4.98
C GLU A 253 10.90 -10.00 3.61
N MET A 254 10.40 -10.89 2.76
CA MET A 254 9.93 -10.55 1.41
C MET A 254 8.64 -9.74 1.44
N ALA A 255 7.75 -10.02 2.40
CA ALA A 255 6.56 -9.22 2.63
C ALA A 255 6.90 -7.79 3.09
N MET A 256 8.00 -7.62 3.82
CA MET A 256 8.55 -6.32 4.21
C MET A 256 9.31 -5.65 3.07
N ALA A 257 10.07 -6.39 2.26
CA ALA A 257 10.74 -5.88 1.07
C ALA A 257 9.72 -5.33 0.05
N MET A 258 8.60 -6.02 -0.13
CA MET A 258 7.48 -5.52 -0.93
C MET A 258 6.80 -4.26 -0.35
N ALA A 259 7.10 -3.87 0.89
CA ALA A 259 6.67 -2.58 1.44
C ALA A 259 7.66 -1.44 1.11
N SER A 260 8.88 -1.77 0.67
CA SER A 260 9.83 -0.82 0.08
C SER A 260 9.52 -0.59 -1.39
N LEU A 261 9.85 0.59 -1.91
CA LEU A 261 9.46 0.97 -3.27
C LEU A 261 10.35 0.35 -4.35
N GLU A 262 11.67 0.44 -4.20
CA GLU A 262 12.61 -0.03 -5.22
C GLU A 262 12.73 -1.56 -5.20
N GLU A 263 13.02 -2.13 -4.02
CA GLU A 263 13.10 -3.59 -3.83
C GLU A 263 11.76 -4.29 -4.08
N GLY A 264 10.65 -3.64 -3.71
CA GLY A 264 9.33 -4.22 -3.84
C GLY A 264 8.87 -4.38 -5.29
N VAL A 265 9.25 -3.44 -6.18
CA VAL A 265 8.91 -3.52 -7.61
C VAL A 265 9.67 -4.67 -8.29
N VAL A 266 10.97 -4.81 -8.02
CA VAL A 266 11.80 -5.88 -8.60
C VAL A 266 11.31 -7.25 -8.14
N LEU A 267 11.04 -7.41 -6.83
CA LEU A 267 10.52 -8.65 -6.30
C LEU A 267 9.10 -8.95 -6.84
N ALA A 268 8.26 -7.93 -6.98
CA ALA A 268 6.92 -8.11 -7.53
C ALA A 268 6.95 -8.51 -9.00
N GLU A 269 7.84 -7.95 -9.81
CA GLU A 269 8.05 -8.35 -11.21
C GLU A 269 8.42 -9.83 -11.30
N GLY A 270 9.46 -10.24 -10.56
CA GLY A 270 9.88 -11.64 -10.52
C GLY A 270 8.77 -12.59 -10.03
N LEU A 271 8.01 -12.17 -9.01
CA LEU A 271 6.93 -12.97 -8.45
C LEU A 271 5.70 -13.04 -9.35
N LEU A 272 5.39 -11.98 -10.12
CA LEU A 272 4.34 -11.98 -11.13
C LEU A 272 4.71 -12.87 -12.31
N ALA A 273 5.97 -12.82 -12.77
CA ALA A 273 6.49 -13.74 -13.78
C ALA A 273 6.36 -15.20 -13.33
N ALA A 274 6.77 -15.47 -12.09
CA ALA A 274 6.70 -16.78 -11.49
C ALA A 274 5.24 -17.26 -11.35
N ALA A 275 4.35 -16.40 -10.88
CA ALA A 275 2.94 -16.73 -10.72
C ALA A 275 2.24 -17.02 -12.05
N ASP A 276 2.55 -16.27 -13.11
CA ASP A 276 1.98 -16.49 -14.44
C ASP A 276 2.47 -17.81 -15.03
N ARG A 277 3.78 -18.05 -14.95
CA ARG A 277 4.41 -19.26 -15.48
C ARG A 277 3.94 -20.54 -14.80
N TYR A 278 3.80 -20.53 -13.48
CA TYR A 278 3.34 -21.70 -12.72
C TYR A 278 1.82 -21.72 -12.52
N GLU A 279 1.10 -20.83 -13.20
CA GLU A 279 -0.37 -20.69 -13.16
C GLU A 279 -0.95 -20.49 -11.74
N LEU A 280 -0.20 -19.82 -10.86
CA LEU A 280 -0.58 -19.52 -9.48
C LEU A 280 -1.42 -18.23 -9.41
N LYS A 281 -2.70 -18.31 -9.81
CA LYS A 281 -3.61 -17.16 -9.88
C LYS A 281 -3.75 -16.39 -8.57
N ASP A 282 -3.81 -17.09 -7.44
CA ASP A 282 -3.97 -16.45 -6.13
C ASP A 282 -2.70 -15.73 -5.67
N LEU A 283 -1.51 -16.24 -6.04
CA LEU A 283 -0.24 -15.55 -5.82
C LEU A 283 -0.17 -14.25 -6.62
N LYS A 284 -0.59 -14.30 -7.88
CA LYS A 284 -0.68 -13.12 -8.75
C LYS A 284 -1.57 -12.03 -8.14
N LEU A 285 -2.75 -12.41 -7.64
CA LEU A 285 -3.68 -11.49 -6.95
C LEU A 285 -3.09 -10.93 -5.64
N LEU A 286 -2.37 -11.75 -4.88
CA LEU A 286 -1.70 -11.33 -3.65
C LEU A 286 -0.64 -10.26 -3.94
N THR A 287 0.24 -10.51 -4.92
CA THR A 287 1.28 -9.58 -5.36
C THR A 287 0.66 -8.29 -5.90
N GLU A 288 -0.37 -8.40 -6.73
CA GLU A 288 -1.12 -7.27 -7.27
C GLU A 288 -1.70 -6.38 -6.16
N GLN A 289 -2.31 -6.99 -5.14
CA GLN A 289 -2.87 -6.26 -4.00
C GLN A 289 -1.79 -5.52 -3.21
N LYS A 290 -0.61 -6.11 -3.06
CA LYS A 290 0.52 -5.46 -2.37
C LYS A 290 0.99 -4.25 -3.16
N MET A 291 1.16 -4.38 -4.48
CA MET A 291 1.59 -3.30 -5.37
C MET A 291 0.60 -2.13 -5.43
N CYS A 292 -0.70 -2.38 -5.27
CA CYS A 292 -1.70 -1.31 -5.20
C CYS A 292 -1.42 -0.29 -4.07
N ASN A 293 -0.70 -0.67 -3.01
CA ASN A 293 -0.34 0.24 -1.92
C ASN A 293 0.81 1.20 -2.28
N HIS A 294 1.53 0.94 -3.38
CA HIS A 294 2.72 1.69 -3.81
C HIS A 294 2.45 2.65 -4.98
N VAL A 295 1.19 2.76 -5.44
CA VAL A 295 0.81 3.66 -6.53
C VAL A 295 0.97 5.12 -6.08
N GLY A 296 1.91 5.82 -6.71
CA GLY A 296 2.28 7.21 -6.45
C GLY A 296 2.83 7.90 -7.70
N VAL A 297 3.20 9.18 -7.58
CA VAL A 297 3.56 10.03 -8.75
C VAL A 297 4.77 9.47 -9.52
N SER A 298 5.81 9.05 -8.82
CA SER A 298 7.04 8.51 -9.43
C SER A 298 6.95 7.03 -9.80
N THR A 299 5.87 6.34 -9.45
CA THR A 299 5.79 4.87 -9.51
C THR A 299 4.64 4.37 -10.38
N VAL A 300 3.67 5.24 -10.66
CA VAL A 300 2.47 4.87 -11.41
C VAL A 300 2.80 4.37 -12.82
N LEU A 301 3.81 4.91 -13.49
CA LEU A 301 4.18 4.47 -14.84
C LEU A 301 4.88 3.10 -14.86
N PRO A 302 5.94 2.86 -14.05
CA PRO A 302 6.50 1.51 -13.91
C PRO A 302 5.47 0.46 -13.48
N LEU A 303 4.63 0.77 -12.49
CA LEU A 303 3.59 -0.15 -12.02
C LEU A 303 2.49 -0.39 -13.07
N LEU A 304 2.16 0.62 -13.89
CA LEU A 304 1.22 0.46 -15.00
C LEU A 304 1.81 -0.42 -16.10
N ALA A 305 3.10 -0.28 -16.41
CA ALA A 305 3.81 -1.13 -17.36
C ALA A 305 3.79 -2.60 -16.89
N LEU A 306 4.12 -2.84 -15.62
CA LEU A 306 4.03 -4.15 -14.99
C LEU A 306 2.60 -4.72 -15.03
N ALA A 307 1.62 -3.88 -14.73
CA ALA A 307 0.22 -4.30 -14.73
C ALA A 307 -0.28 -4.69 -16.10
N GLU A 308 0.16 -4.00 -17.17
CA GLU A 308 -0.15 -4.41 -18.54
C GLU A 308 0.56 -5.72 -18.89
N HIS A 309 1.87 -5.80 -18.64
CA HIS A 309 2.69 -6.94 -19.03
C HIS A 309 2.17 -8.25 -18.44
N TYR A 310 1.87 -8.25 -17.14
CA TYR A 310 1.31 -9.41 -16.43
C TYR A 310 -0.22 -9.40 -16.36
N GLN A 311 -0.94 -8.56 -17.09
CA GLN A 311 -2.43 -8.54 -17.10
C GLN A 311 -3.06 -8.41 -15.69
N CYS A 312 -2.48 -7.58 -14.83
CA CYS A 312 -2.98 -7.29 -13.50
C CYS A 312 -4.09 -6.22 -13.56
N CYS A 313 -5.33 -6.66 -13.75
CA CYS A 313 -6.48 -5.78 -13.98
C CYS A 313 -6.77 -4.78 -12.85
N LYS A 314 -6.63 -5.19 -11.59
CA LYS A 314 -6.89 -4.35 -10.42
C LYS A 314 -5.79 -3.30 -10.25
N LEU A 315 -4.52 -3.67 -10.42
CA LEU A 315 -3.40 -2.72 -10.38
C LEU A 315 -3.48 -1.74 -11.55
N LYS A 316 -3.76 -2.22 -12.77
CA LYS A 316 -3.97 -1.37 -13.96
C LYS A 316 -5.07 -0.34 -13.70
N LYS A 317 -6.23 -0.78 -13.21
CA LYS A 317 -7.35 0.11 -12.87
C LYS A 317 -6.98 1.12 -11.77
N MET A 318 -6.23 0.71 -10.76
CA MET A 318 -5.75 1.61 -9.71
C MET A 318 -4.78 2.66 -10.26
N CYS A 319 -3.83 2.27 -11.12
CA CYS A 319 -2.90 3.19 -11.78
C CYS A 319 -3.63 4.20 -12.68
N LEU A 320 -4.54 3.73 -13.54
CA LEU A 320 -5.36 4.60 -14.40
C LEU A 320 -6.23 5.55 -13.58
N GLY A 321 -6.90 5.05 -12.54
CA GLY A 321 -7.68 5.86 -11.62
C GLY A 321 -6.84 6.93 -10.91
N PHE A 322 -5.59 6.62 -10.55
CA PHE A 322 -4.66 7.59 -9.97
C PHE A 322 -4.26 8.69 -10.96
N ILE A 323 -3.92 8.32 -12.20
CA ILE A 323 -3.60 9.28 -13.27
C ILE A 323 -4.78 10.23 -13.53
N SER A 324 -6.00 9.69 -13.55
CA SER A 324 -7.22 10.43 -13.87
C SER A 324 -7.79 11.25 -12.72
N SER A 325 -7.49 10.91 -11.46
CA SER A 325 -8.08 11.57 -10.28
C SER A 325 -7.45 12.91 -9.92
N CYS A 326 -6.21 13.20 -10.33
CA CYS A 326 -5.49 14.38 -9.84
C CYS A 326 -5.19 15.39 -10.95
N GLY A 327 -4.88 16.63 -10.56
CA GLY A 327 -4.15 17.60 -11.38
C GLY A 327 -2.71 17.16 -11.74
N ASN A 328 -2.37 15.89 -11.48
CA ASN A 328 -1.06 15.27 -11.64
C ASN A 328 -0.79 14.73 -13.04
N THR A 329 -1.75 14.81 -13.98
CA THR A 329 -1.49 14.47 -15.40
C THR A 329 -0.29 15.23 -15.93
N ARG A 330 -0.15 16.51 -15.55
CA ARG A 330 1.01 17.31 -15.92
C ARG A 330 2.29 16.86 -15.21
N LEU A 331 2.23 16.43 -13.93
CA LEU A 331 3.40 15.95 -13.20
C LEU A 331 3.89 14.61 -13.71
N VAL A 332 2.99 13.66 -13.98
CA VAL A 332 3.32 12.33 -14.54
C VAL A 332 3.91 12.46 -15.95
N VAL A 333 3.37 13.38 -16.78
CA VAL A 333 3.88 13.62 -18.14
C VAL A 333 5.20 14.40 -18.14
N MET A 334 5.44 15.29 -17.15
CA MET A 334 6.64 16.14 -17.12
C MET A 334 7.80 15.53 -16.31
N ALA A 335 7.57 14.52 -15.48
CA ALA A 335 8.60 14.01 -14.56
C ALA A 335 9.47 12.89 -15.13
N THR A 336 9.07 12.19 -16.20
CA THR A 336 9.71 10.90 -16.54
C THR A 336 9.73 10.61 -18.04
N ASN A 337 10.88 10.14 -18.54
CA ASN A 337 11.02 9.49 -19.86
C ASN A 337 10.19 8.20 -19.97
N ASP A 338 9.71 7.66 -18.85
CA ASP A 338 8.97 6.40 -18.75
C ASP A 338 7.68 6.40 -19.55
N LEU A 339 7.05 7.56 -19.77
CA LEU A 339 5.85 7.65 -20.62
C LEU A 339 6.20 7.42 -22.09
N GLU A 340 7.35 7.91 -22.57
CA GLU A 340 7.81 7.65 -23.93
C GLU A 340 8.20 6.19 -24.11
N ILE A 341 8.85 5.59 -23.11
CA ILE A 341 9.18 4.17 -23.10
C ILE A 341 7.89 3.35 -23.14
N LEU A 342 6.93 3.64 -22.28
CA LEU A 342 5.63 2.96 -22.24
C LEU A 342 4.86 3.13 -23.55
N ALA A 343 4.92 4.30 -24.19
CA ALA A 343 4.28 4.55 -25.47
C ALA A 343 4.89 3.73 -26.62
N ARG A 344 6.20 3.48 -26.57
CA ARG A 344 6.89 2.60 -27.53
C ARG A 344 6.61 1.13 -27.25
N SER A 345 6.58 0.73 -25.97
CA SER A 345 6.41 -0.66 -25.56
C SER A 345 4.96 -1.15 -25.65
N SER A 346 3.98 -0.28 -25.38
CA SER A 346 2.57 -0.68 -25.26
C SER A 346 1.60 0.45 -25.66
N PRO A 347 1.31 0.62 -26.96
CA PRO A 347 0.40 1.67 -27.45
C PRO A 347 -1.05 1.54 -26.94
N SER A 348 -1.51 0.33 -26.62
CA SER A 348 -2.82 0.04 -26.00
C SER A 348 -2.99 0.78 -24.67
N VAL A 349 -1.97 0.74 -23.83
CA VAL A 349 -1.97 1.38 -22.50
C VAL A 349 -2.09 2.89 -22.63
N ILE A 350 -1.43 3.49 -23.62
CA ILE A 350 -1.53 4.94 -23.87
C ILE A 350 -2.95 5.32 -24.28
N LYS A 351 -3.58 4.51 -25.13
CA LYS A 351 -4.99 4.71 -25.47
C LYS A 351 -5.86 4.67 -24.23
N ASP A 352 -5.67 3.68 -23.35
CA ASP A 352 -6.42 3.54 -22.09
C ASP A 352 -6.20 4.73 -21.15
N VAL A 353 -4.97 5.22 -21.04
CA VAL A 353 -4.63 6.43 -20.26
C VAL A 353 -5.35 7.65 -20.83
N ILE A 354 -5.31 7.85 -22.16
CA ILE A 354 -5.98 8.97 -22.81
C ILE A 354 -7.49 8.89 -22.59
N THR A 355 -8.11 7.72 -22.78
CA THR A 355 -9.56 7.54 -22.58
C THR A 355 -9.95 7.83 -21.14
N GLU A 356 -9.23 7.29 -20.16
CA GLU A 356 -9.56 7.51 -18.75
C GLU A 356 -9.41 9.00 -18.36
N ILE A 357 -8.42 9.72 -18.92
CA ILE A 357 -8.26 11.17 -18.71
C ILE A 357 -9.42 11.95 -19.34
N LEU A 358 -9.85 11.59 -20.55
CA LEU A 358 -10.96 12.24 -21.24
C LEU A 358 -12.27 12.03 -20.48
N ASP A 359 -12.56 10.80 -20.09
CA ASP A 359 -13.76 10.43 -19.33
C ASP A 359 -13.80 11.17 -17.98
N ALA A 360 -12.67 11.22 -17.27
CA ALA A 360 -12.58 11.97 -16.01
C ALA A 360 -12.77 13.49 -16.20
N ARG A 361 -12.30 14.07 -17.31
CA ARG A 361 -12.53 15.49 -17.63
C ARG A 361 -14.00 15.77 -17.95
N GLU A 362 -14.65 14.92 -18.71
CA GLU A 362 -16.08 15.03 -19.00
C GLU A 362 -16.93 14.91 -17.74
N GLU A 363 -16.57 14.00 -16.84
CA GLU A 363 -17.29 13.82 -15.59
C GLU A 363 -17.12 15.02 -14.66
N ARG A 364 -15.91 15.61 -14.56
CA ARG A 364 -15.71 16.88 -13.85
C ARG A 364 -16.54 18.00 -14.46
N ARG A 365 -16.57 18.12 -15.79
CA ARG A 365 -17.39 19.13 -16.50
C ARG A 365 -18.88 18.95 -16.20
N ARG A 366 -19.40 17.73 -16.25
CA ARG A 366 -20.80 17.42 -15.88
C ARG A 366 -21.12 17.78 -14.43
N ARG A 367 -20.22 17.46 -13.49
CA ARG A 367 -20.39 17.84 -12.07
C ARG A 367 -20.40 19.36 -11.88
N LEU A 368 -19.54 20.09 -12.57
CA LEU A 368 -19.52 21.56 -12.55
C LEU A 368 -20.82 22.15 -13.12
N ILE A 369 -21.31 21.64 -14.25
CA ILE A 369 -22.58 22.08 -14.85
C ILE A 369 -23.74 21.81 -13.89
N ASN A 370 -23.84 20.60 -13.33
CA ASN A 370 -24.89 20.25 -12.37
C ASN A 370 -24.80 21.10 -11.09
N PHE A 371 -23.60 21.40 -10.61
CA PHE A 371 -23.39 22.29 -9.47
C PHE A 371 -23.82 23.72 -9.79
N CYS A 372 -23.48 24.26 -10.97
CA CYS A 372 -23.93 25.58 -11.41
C CYS A 372 -25.45 25.64 -11.55
N ILE A 373 -26.09 24.62 -12.12
CA ILE A 373 -27.54 24.50 -12.23
C ILE A 373 -28.17 24.49 -10.83
N PHE A 374 -27.64 23.68 -9.91
CA PHE A 374 -28.13 23.62 -8.54
C PHE A 374 -27.95 24.95 -7.80
N ALA A 375 -26.78 25.58 -7.90
CA ALA A 375 -26.51 26.87 -7.29
C ALA A 375 -27.43 27.97 -7.84
N PHE A 376 -27.66 28.00 -9.15
CA PHE A 376 -28.54 28.97 -9.78
C PHE A 376 -30.02 28.73 -9.43
N SER A 377 -30.44 27.48 -9.35
CA SER A 377 -31.84 27.11 -9.11
C SER A 377 -32.25 27.18 -7.63
N PHE A 378 -31.30 26.95 -6.71
CA PHE A 378 -31.63 26.77 -5.28
C PHE A 378 -30.85 27.67 -4.33
N ILE A 379 -29.65 28.15 -4.68
CA ILE A 379 -28.82 28.94 -3.75
C ILE A 379 -28.98 30.43 -4.03
N LEU A 380 -28.93 30.84 -5.30
CA LEU A 380 -29.07 32.24 -5.71
C LEU A 380 -30.44 32.86 -5.34
N PRO A 381 -31.58 32.17 -5.52
CA PRO A 381 -32.89 32.71 -5.15
C PRO A 381 -33.01 32.94 -3.65
N PHE A 382 -32.46 32.05 -2.83
CA PHE A 382 -32.45 32.20 -1.37
C PHE A 382 -31.53 33.33 -0.90
N LEU A 383 -30.37 33.51 -1.53
CA LEU A 383 -29.48 34.64 -1.26
C LEU A 383 -30.11 35.97 -1.66
N LEU A 384 -30.77 36.03 -2.83
CA LEU A 384 -31.51 37.21 -3.26
C LEU A 384 -32.66 37.52 -2.29
N PHE A 385 -33.42 36.51 -1.85
CA PHE A 385 -34.49 36.69 -0.87
C PHE A 385 -33.96 37.23 0.47
N ALA A 386 -32.80 36.77 0.93
CA ALA A 386 -32.16 37.22 2.16
C ALA A 386 -31.52 38.62 2.08
N ILE A 387 -31.22 39.12 0.88
CA ILE A 387 -30.68 40.49 0.67
C ILE A 387 -31.81 41.51 0.53
N PHE A 388 -32.98 41.09 0.03
CA PHE A 388 -34.15 41.93 -0.19
C PHE A 388 -35.25 41.80 0.89
N SER A 389 -35.00 41.03 1.96
CA SER A 389 -35.79 41.00 3.20
C SER A 389 -35.03 41.71 4.31
#